data_AF-A0A2U1F6D7-F1
#
_entry.id   AF-A0A2U1F6D7-F1
#
_cell.length_a   1.000
_cell.length_b   1.000
_cell.length_c   1.000
_cell.angle_alpha   90.00
_cell.angle_beta   90.00
_cell.angle_gamma   90.00
#
_symmetry.space_group_name_H-M   'P 1'
#
loop_
_entity.id
_entity.type
_entity.pdbx_description
1 polymer ?
#
loop_
_entity_poly.entity_id
_entity_poly.type
_entity_poly.pdbx_seq_one_letter_code
_entity_poly.pdbx_strand_id
1 'polypeptide(L)'
;MAVTEQKDTGTSGTTRATIGILVVLALLAVVAYLSGDPSQRVGPASADLPADRTAVALPLEPARTTNLRIPSIGVDTRRLTELGQTEDRRLEVPTDAMTVGHYQGGAAPGERGPAVYASHVNYRGVDGGFAKLADVEAGDQVVIEREDGVTVVYAVDRVDEVDKDAFPTAQVYGPTVGAELRLITCGGAFDSDVRSYEDDVIVFGHAVEAYRA
;
A
#
# COMPACT_ATOMS: atom_id res chain seq x y z
N MET A 1 73.66 30.96 -51.84
CA MET A 1 72.18 31.01 -51.91
C MET A 1 71.68 30.32 -50.66
N ALA A 2 70.75 30.75 -49.82
CA ALA A 2 70.10 32.01 -49.49
C ALA A 2 69.28 31.70 -48.20
N VAL A 3 69.25 32.63 -47.23
CA VAL A 3 68.18 32.93 -46.23
C VAL A 3 67.90 31.98 -45.02
N THR A 4 68.29 32.50 -43.84
CA THR A 4 67.54 32.84 -42.58
C THR A 4 66.69 31.84 -41.76
N GLU A 5 66.85 31.98 -40.42
CA GLU A 5 66.07 31.51 -39.25
C GLU A 5 64.53 31.61 -39.33
N GLN A 6 63.80 30.73 -38.62
CA GLN A 6 62.96 31.12 -37.46
C GLN A 6 62.38 29.93 -36.64
N LYS A 7 62.23 30.27 -35.36
CA LYS A 7 61.75 29.63 -34.12
C LYS A 7 60.25 29.25 -34.11
N ASP A 8 59.85 28.20 -33.38
CA ASP A 8 58.92 28.29 -32.22
C ASP A 8 58.50 26.94 -31.60
N THR A 9 58.21 27.04 -30.30
CA THR A 9 57.93 26.06 -29.24
C THR A 9 56.49 25.54 -29.22
N GLY A 10 56.24 24.34 -28.67
CA GLY A 10 54.86 23.93 -28.35
C GLY A 10 54.62 22.53 -27.76
N THR A 11 54.85 22.41 -26.45
CA THR A 11 54.03 21.74 -25.42
C THR A 11 53.76 20.21 -25.43
N SER A 12 54.12 19.64 -24.28
CA SER A 12 54.03 18.25 -23.81
C SER A 12 52.61 17.73 -23.54
N GLY A 13 52.46 16.41 -23.69
CA GLY A 13 51.21 15.67 -23.61
C GLY A 13 50.58 15.51 -22.22
N THR A 14 49.28 15.79 -22.18
CA THR A 14 48.29 15.51 -21.14
C THR A 14 47.77 14.07 -21.28
N THR A 15 48.33 13.11 -20.55
CA THR A 15 47.72 11.75 -20.48
C THR A 15 47.82 11.06 -19.11
N ARG A 16 48.43 11.69 -18.11
CA ARG A 16 48.58 11.08 -16.77
C ARG A 16 47.57 11.56 -15.71
N ALA A 17 46.90 12.69 -15.91
CA ALA A 17 45.94 13.22 -14.93
C ALA A 17 44.56 12.54 -15.00
N THR A 18 44.15 12.06 -16.17
CA THR A 18 42.79 11.52 -16.40
C THR A 18 42.56 10.15 -15.75
N ILE A 19 43.58 9.30 -15.66
CA ILE A 19 43.47 7.95 -15.09
C ILE A 19 43.36 8.01 -13.56
N GLY A 20 44.05 8.94 -12.89
CA GLY A 20 43.96 9.12 -11.43
C GLY A 20 42.59 9.63 -10.97
N ILE A 21 41.94 10.48 -11.77
CA ILE A 21 40.61 11.03 -11.47
C ILE A 21 39.52 9.96 -11.56
N LEU A 22 39.59 9.05 -12.54
CA LEU A 22 38.60 7.99 -12.71
C LEU A 22 38.65 6.95 -11.58
N VAL A 23 39.82 6.61 -11.07
CA VAL A 23 39.96 5.65 -9.95
C VAL A 23 39.46 6.25 -8.64
N VAL A 24 39.70 7.54 -8.38
CA VAL A 24 39.17 8.25 -7.20
C VAL A 24 37.65 8.40 -7.27
N LEU A 25 37.09 8.70 -8.44
CA LEU A 25 35.63 8.77 -8.63
C LEU A 25 34.94 7.41 -8.49
N ALA A 26 35.55 6.33 -8.99
CA ALA A 26 35.02 4.97 -8.83
C ALA A 26 35.07 4.52 -7.35
N LEU A 27 36.13 4.84 -6.61
CA LEU A 27 36.22 4.54 -5.18
C LEU A 27 35.24 5.39 -4.34
N LEU A 28 35.00 6.66 -4.70
CA LEU A 28 34.00 7.50 -4.05
C LEU A 28 32.57 7.03 -4.34
N ALA A 29 32.29 6.53 -5.55
CA ALA A 29 30.99 5.93 -5.89
C ALA A 29 30.72 4.63 -5.11
N VAL A 30 31.74 3.79 -4.89
CA VAL A 30 31.62 2.57 -4.07
C VAL A 30 31.46 2.91 -2.59
N VAL A 31 32.16 3.92 -2.06
CA VAL A 31 31.96 4.38 -0.68
C VAL A 31 30.57 5.01 -0.50
N ALA A 32 30.06 5.78 -1.47
CA ALA A 32 28.69 6.29 -1.43
C ALA A 32 27.63 5.17 -1.55
N TYR A 33 27.91 4.12 -2.32
CA TYR A 33 27.05 2.93 -2.43
C TYR A 33 27.05 2.08 -1.14
N LEU A 34 28.18 2.04 -0.41
CA LEU A 34 28.30 1.33 0.87
C LEU A 34 27.91 2.18 2.10
N SER A 35 27.76 3.49 1.93
CA SER A 35 27.35 4.44 2.98
C SER A 35 25.89 4.86 2.86
N GLY A 36 25.04 4.00 2.29
CA GLY A 36 23.60 4.24 2.12
C GLY A 36 23.02 4.90 3.38
N ASP A 37 22.57 6.14 3.20
CA ASP A 37 22.06 6.99 4.26
C ASP A 37 20.84 6.31 4.87
N PRO A 38 20.86 5.88 6.16
CA PRO A 38 19.72 5.21 6.78
C PRO A 38 18.48 6.11 6.82
N SER A 39 18.65 7.41 6.58
CA SER A 39 17.62 8.45 6.49
C SER A 39 16.75 8.36 5.23
N GLN A 40 17.10 7.51 4.24
CA GLN A 40 16.29 7.26 3.05
C GLN A 40 15.54 5.92 3.07
N ARG A 41 15.41 5.27 4.22
CA ARG A 41 14.25 4.39 4.39
C ARG A 41 13.03 5.29 4.47
N VAL A 42 12.32 5.44 3.35
CA VAL A 42 10.93 5.85 3.38
C VAL A 42 10.26 4.84 4.31
N GLY A 43 10.02 5.24 5.56
CA GLY A 43 9.25 4.43 6.49
C GLY A 43 7.83 4.28 5.92
N PRO A 44 7.08 3.27 6.38
CA PRO A 44 5.71 3.04 5.91
C PRO A 44 4.90 4.35 5.99
N ALA A 45 4.09 4.59 4.95
CA ALA A 45 3.38 5.86 4.83
C ALA A 45 2.36 5.96 5.97
N SER A 46 2.65 6.84 6.93
CA SER A 46 1.73 7.17 8.01
C SER A 46 0.72 8.20 7.53
N ALA A 47 -0.53 8.08 7.97
CA ALA A 47 -1.51 9.10 7.74
C ALA A 47 -1.18 10.35 8.57
N ASP A 48 -1.28 11.52 7.95
CA ASP A 48 -1.24 12.79 8.68
C ASP A 48 -2.47 12.87 9.59
N LEU A 49 -2.24 12.73 10.90
CA LEU A 49 -3.28 12.80 11.92
C LEU A 49 -3.48 14.25 12.39
N PRO A 50 -4.72 14.68 12.70
CA PRO A 50 -4.99 16.01 13.25
C PRO A 50 -4.22 16.25 14.57
N ALA A 51 -3.80 17.50 14.78
CA ALA A 51 -3.05 17.92 15.97
C ALA A 51 -3.93 18.04 17.22
N ASP A 52 -5.17 18.50 17.06
CA ASP A 52 -6.18 18.53 18.12
C ASP A 52 -7.12 17.33 17.91
N ARG A 53 -6.92 16.28 18.72
CA ARG A 53 -7.75 15.08 18.67
C ARG A 53 -7.95 14.50 20.04
N THR A 54 -9.16 13.99 20.30
CA THR A 54 -9.50 13.30 21.53
C THR A 54 -9.49 11.79 21.28
N ALA A 55 -8.63 11.07 21.99
CA ALA A 55 -8.56 9.61 21.91
C ALA A 55 -9.89 8.95 22.33
N VAL A 56 -10.26 7.88 21.64
CA VAL A 56 -11.42 7.03 21.93
C VAL A 56 -10.91 5.61 22.21
N ALA A 57 -11.41 5.00 23.29
CA ALA A 57 -11.01 3.64 23.65
C ALA A 57 -11.67 2.61 22.72
N LEU A 58 -10.87 1.66 22.23
CA LEU A 58 -11.33 0.48 21.48
C LEU A 58 -11.71 -0.67 22.44
N PRO A 59 -12.59 -1.61 22.02
CA PRO A 59 -13.38 -1.59 20.79
C PRO A 59 -14.57 -0.62 20.86
N LEU A 60 -15.12 -0.27 19.71
CA LEU A 60 -16.23 0.67 19.53
C LEU A 60 -17.55 -0.05 19.31
N GLU A 61 -18.65 0.65 19.58
CA GLU A 61 -19.97 0.25 19.11
C GLU A 61 -20.05 0.30 17.57
N PRO A 62 -20.95 -0.44 16.91
CA PRO A 62 -21.06 -0.43 15.46
C PRO A 62 -21.39 0.97 14.88
N ALA A 63 -20.70 1.37 13.81
CA ALA A 63 -21.01 2.56 13.03
C ALA A 63 -20.52 2.39 11.58
N ARG A 64 -21.22 2.98 10.60
CA ARG A 64 -20.86 2.86 9.19
C ARG A 64 -19.60 3.63 8.81
N THR A 65 -18.95 3.16 7.76
CA THR A 65 -17.82 3.84 7.11
C THR A 65 -18.32 5.01 6.29
N THR A 66 -17.66 6.17 6.38
CA THR A 66 -17.93 7.35 5.56
C THR A 66 -16.76 7.72 4.65
N ASN A 67 -15.54 7.33 5.02
CA ASN A 67 -14.35 7.45 4.17
C ASN A 67 -13.36 6.33 4.48
N LEU A 68 -12.68 5.82 3.45
CA LEU A 68 -11.56 4.88 3.60
C LEU A 68 -10.34 5.41 2.87
N ARG A 69 -9.21 5.46 3.58
CA ARG A 69 -7.93 5.93 3.05
C ARG A 69 -6.82 4.91 3.27
N ILE A 70 -5.97 4.74 2.26
CA ILE A 70 -4.73 3.96 2.30
C ILE A 70 -3.65 4.82 1.64
N PRO A 71 -2.94 5.67 2.41
CA PRO A 71 -2.05 6.68 1.85
C PRO A 71 -0.90 6.12 1.00
N SER A 72 -0.32 4.98 1.38
CA SER A 72 0.81 4.36 0.67
C SER A 72 0.51 4.05 -0.81
N ILE A 73 -0.75 3.75 -1.11
CA ILE A 73 -1.20 3.41 -2.47
C ILE A 73 -2.16 4.45 -3.06
N GLY A 74 -2.33 5.60 -2.38
CA GLY A 74 -3.13 6.73 -2.87
C GLY A 74 -4.65 6.50 -2.88
N VAL A 75 -5.16 5.55 -2.09
CA VAL A 75 -6.60 5.33 -1.94
C VAL A 75 -7.17 6.39 -0.99
N ASP A 76 -8.19 7.13 -1.45
CA ASP A 76 -9.06 8.00 -0.64
C ASP A 76 -10.45 7.98 -1.29
N THR A 77 -11.39 7.26 -0.69
CA THR A 77 -12.70 7.01 -1.31
C THR A 77 -13.85 7.09 -0.33
N ARG A 78 -14.88 7.84 -0.76
CA ARG A 78 -16.22 7.89 -0.18
C ARG A 78 -17.23 7.08 -0.98
N ARG A 79 -16.78 6.36 -2.02
CA ARG A 79 -17.62 5.44 -2.80
C ARG A 79 -17.69 4.11 -2.07
N LEU A 80 -18.63 4.04 -1.15
CA LEU A 80 -18.79 2.93 -0.22
C LEU A 80 -20.14 2.25 -0.46
N THR A 81 -20.16 0.93 -0.32
CA THR A 81 -21.39 0.14 -0.31
C THR A 81 -21.34 -0.90 0.80
N GLU A 82 -22.49 -1.44 1.15
CA GLU A 82 -22.59 -2.61 2.00
C GLU A 82 -22.56 -3.85 1.10
N LEU A 83 -21.91 -4.92 1.55
CA LEU A 83 -21.83 -6.21 0.89
C LEU A 83 -22.47 -7.27 1.78
N GLY A 84 -23.32 -8.10 1.19
CA GLY A 84 -23.85 -9.31 1.79
C GLY A 84 -23.09 -10.56 1.36
N GLN A 85 -23.82 -11.66 1.34
CA GLN A 85 -23.40 -12.90 0.73
C GLN A 85 -24.41 -13.33 -0.31
N THR A 86 -23.93 -13.91 -1.40
CA THR A 86 -24.75 -14.61 -2.37
C THR A 86 -25.37 -15.88 -1.77
N GLU A 87 -26.35 -16.48 -2.45
CA GLU A 87 -27.02 -17.71 -1.99
C GLU A 87 -26.06 -18.89 -1.75
N ASP A 88 -24.97 -18.96 -2.51
CA ASP A 88 -23.89 -19.94 -2.38
C ASP A 88 -22.82 -19.55 -1.34
N ARG A 89 -23.09 -18.55 -0.50
CA ARG A 89 -22.24 -18.07 0.61
C ARG A 89 -20.92 -17.45 0.18
N ARG A 90 -20.85 -16.91 -1.04
CA ARG A 90 -19.70 -16.10 -1.48
C ARG A 90 -19.93 -14.64 -1.09
N LEU A 91 -18.86 -13.92 -0.80
CA LEU A 91 -18.92 -12.48 -0.57
C LEU A 91 -19.42 -11.79 -1.85
N GLU A 92 -20.40 -10.90 -1.72
CA GLU A 92 -20.83 -10.05 -2.83
C GLU A 92 -19.68 -9.13 -3.28
N VAL A 93 -19.65 -8.77 -4.56
CA VAL A 93 -18.63 -7.84 -5.10
C VAL A 93 -19.29 -6.55 -5.60
N PRO A 94 -18.62 -5.39 -5.49
CA PRO A 94 -19.15 -4.13 -6.02
C PRO A 94 -19.51 -4.21 -7.52
N THR A 95 -20.53 -3.45 -7.94
CA THR A 95 -21.04 -3.48 -9.33
C THR A 95 -20.25 -2.61 -10.32
N ASP A 96 -19.29 -1.83 -9.82
CA ASP A 96 -18.39 -0.96 -10.58
C ASP A 96 -16.94 -1.09 -10.08
N ALA A 97 -15.99 -0.58 -10.84
CA ALA A 97 -14.56 -0.73 -10.56
C ALA A 97 -14.13 -0.10 -9.23
N MET A 98 -14.61 1.11 -8.92
CA MET A 98 -13.98 1.98 -7.92
C MET A 98 -14.63 1.90 -6.53
N THR A 99 -15.84 1.37 -6.44
CA THR A 99 -16.55 1.24 -5.16
C THR A 99 -15.86 0.23 -4.25
N VAL A 100 -15.71 0.59 -2.98
CA VAL A 100 -15.24 -0.30 -1.92
C VAL A 100 -16.44 -0.74 -1.09
N GLY A 101 -16.62 -2.04 -0.94
CA GLY A 101 -17.73 -2.59 -0.17
C GLY A 101 -17.31 -3.09 1.20
N HIS A 102 -18.10 -2.84 2.24
CA HIS A 102 -17.93 -3.38 3.60
C HIS A 102 -18.85 -4.58 3.80
N TYR A 103 -18.31 -5.73 4.23
CA TYR A 103 -19.08 -6.93 4.47
C TYR A 103 -19.86 -6.87 5.79
N GLN A 104 -21.19 -6.96 5.71
CA GLN A 104 -22.09 -6.80 6.85
C GLN A 104 -22.19 -8.00 7.78
N GLY A 105 -21.66 -9.16 7.38
CA GLY A 105 -21.51 -10.30 8.29
C GLY A 105 -20.24 -10.23 9.15
N GLY A 106 -19.38 -9.24 8.92
CA GLY A 106 -18.19 -8.96 9.73
C GLY A 106 -18.41 -7.86 10.77
N ALA A 107 -17.33 -7.44 11.41
CA ALA A 107 -17.37 -6.35 12.38
C ALA A 107 -17.46 -4.99 11.68
N ALA A 108 -18.05 -4.00 12.36
CA ALA A 108 -17.89 -2.60 11.96
C ALA A 108 -16.47 -2.10 12.27
N PRO A 109 -16.01 -1.02 11.63
CA PRO A 109 -14.68 -0.46 11.90
C PRO A 109 -14.54 -0.04 13.36
N GLY A 110 -13.52 -0.56 14.03
CA GLY A 110 -13.22 -0.33 15.44
C GLY A 110 -13.99 -1.23 16.40
N GLU A 111 -14.98 -1.99 15.92
CA GLU A 111 -15.64 -3.02 16.71
C GLU A 111 -14.71 -4.23 16.90
N ARG A 112 -14.94 -5.03 17.94
CA ARG A 112 -14.24 -6.31 18.12
C ARG A 112 -14.56 -7.23 16.92
N GLY A 113 -13.51 -7.79 16.31
CA GLY A 113 -13.62 -8.65 15.14
C GLY A 113 -13.00 -8.02 13.90
N PRO A 114 -12.97 -8.76 12.77
CA PRO A 114 -12.48 -8.24 11.50
C PRO A 114 -13.54 -7.40 10.79
N ALA A 115 -13.23 -6.13 10.53
CA ALA A 115 -13.91 -5.34 9.51
C ALA A 115 -13.38 -5.72 8.14
N VAL A 116 -14.23 -6.28 7.28
CA VAL A 116 -13.82 -6.85 5.99
C VAL A 116 -14.30 -5.97 4.85
N TYR A 117 -13.38 -5.53 3.99
CA TYR A 117 -13.67 -4.75 2.79
C TYR A 117 -13.20 -5.46 1.53
N ALA A 118 -13.95 -5.28 0.45
CA ALA A 118 -13.58 -5.77 -0.87
C ALA A 118 -13.79 -4.71 -1.95
N SER A 119 -12.89 -4.70 -2.94
CA SER A 119 -13.03 -3.92 -4.16
C SER A 119 -12.31 -4.65 -5.29
N HIS A 120 -12.59 -4.25 -6.53
CA HIS A 120 -11.94 -4.85 -7.69
C HIS A 120 -10.47 -4.45 -7.78
N VAL A 121 -9.65 -5.33 -8.36
CA VAL A 121 -8.32 -4.96 -8.88
C VAL A 121 -8.48 -4.22 -10.21
N ASN A 122 -9.39 -4.69 -11.05
CA ASN A 122 -9.92 -3.97 -12.20
C ASN A 122 -11.32 -4.47 -12.54
N TYR A 123 -12.06 -3.68 -13.30
CA TYR A 123 -13.38 -4.07 -13.80
C TYR A 123 -13.63 -3.41 -15.15
N ARG A 124 -13.91 -4.23 -16.18
CA ARG A 124 -14.17 -3.79 -17.57
C ARG A 124 -13.07 -2.87 -18.14
N GLY A 125 -11.81 -3.18 -17.84
CA GLY A 125 -10.65 -2.44 -18.36
C GLY A 125 -10.34 -1.14 -17.62
N VAL A 126 -10.97 -0.90 -16.47
CA VAL A 126 -10.69 0.22 -15.57
C VAL A 126 -10.10 -0.34 -14.29
N ASP A 127 -9.00 0.25 -13.81
CA ASP A 127 -8.42 -0.06 -12.51
C ASP A 127 -9.48 0.09 -11.40
N GLY A 128 -9.48 -0.86 -10.47
CA GLY A 128 -10.47 -0.88 -9.40
C GLY A 128 -10.01 -0.13 -8.15
N GLY A 129 -10.90 -0.02 -7.16
CA GLY A 129 -10.64 0.69 -5.91
C GLY A 129 -9.45 0.12 -5.13
N PHE A 130 -9.12 -1.15 -5.34
CA PHE A 130 -7.97 -1.85 -4.74
C PHE A 130 -6.98 -2.36 -5.81
N ALA A 131 -6.85 -1.66 -6.94
CA ALA A 131 -5.91 -2.02 -8.01
C ALA A 131 -4.46 -2.21 -7.55
N LYS A 132 -4.03 -1.47 -6.51
CA LYS A 132 -2.67 -1.46 -5.97
C LYS A 132 -2.57 -2.09 -4.59
N LEU A 133 -3.55 -2.90 -4.18
CA LEU A 133 -3.56 -3.43 -2.81
C LEU A 133 -2.35 -4.33 -2.50
N ALA A 134 -1.81 -5.01 -3.53
CA ALA A 134 -0.59 -5.81 -3.42
C ALA A 134 0.67 -4.99 -3.09
N ASP A 135 0.64 -3.68 -3.32
CA ASP A 135 1.77 -2.77 -3.07
C ASP A 135 1.80 -2.26 -1.62
N VAL A 136 0.81 -2.62 -0.79
CA VAL A 136 0.76 -2.24 0.63
C VAL A 136 1.82 -3.03 1.40
N GLU A 137 2.49 -2.38 2.35
CA GLU A 137 3.52 -3.01 3.18
C GLU A 137 3.13 -3.09 4.66
N ALA A 138 3.76 -4.00 5.40
CA ALA A 138 3.60 -4.06 6.85
C ALA A 138 4.01 -2.72 7.51
N GLY A 139 3.16 -2.21 8.39
CA GLY A 139 3.29 -0.91 9.04
C GLY A 139 2.59 0.23 8.31
N ASP A 140 2.16 0.07 7.05
CA ASP A 140 1.31 1.05 6.37
C ASP A 140 0.01 1.25 7.14
N GLN A 141 -0.59 2.43 6.98
CA GLN A 141 -1.83 2.76 7.67
C GLN A 141 -3.05 2.68 6.76
N VAL A 142 -4.14 2.14 7.32
CA VAL A 142 -5.48 2.27 6.77
C VAL A 142 -6.30 3.13 7.71
N VAL A 143 -6.91 4.19 7.20
CA VAL A 143 -7.69 5.14 8.00
C VAL A 143 -9.13 5.09 7.58
N ILE A 144 -10.01 4.83 8.53
CA ILE A 144 -11.46 4.75 8.31
C ILE A 144 -12.16 5.81 9.14
N GLU A 145 -12.82 6.73 8.45
CA GLU A 145 -13.73 7.69 9.07
C GLU A 145 -15.10 7.02 9.22
N ARG A 146 -15.72 7.16 10.39
CA ARG A 146 -17.02 6.58 10.73
C ARG A 146 -18.10 7.66 10.79
N GLU A 147 -19.35 7.27 10.63
CA GLU A 147 -20.50 8.20 10.65
C GLU A 147 -20.74 8.85 12.02
N ASP A 148 -20.24 8.25 13.10
CA ASP A 148 -20.31 8.78 14.47
C ASP A 148 -19.21 9.83 14.78
N GLY A 149 -18.45 10.23 13.75
CA GLY A 149 -17.38 11.22 13.83
C GLY A 149 -16.07 10.69 14.40
N VAL A 150 -15.97 9.41 14.73
CA VAL A 150 -14.70 8.79 15.14
C VAL A 150 -13.92 8.31 13.91
N THR A 151 -12.62 8.52 13.91
CA THR A 151 -11.69 7.93 12.95
C THR A 151 -10.95 6.77 13.61
N VAL A 152 -10.83 5.63 12.91
CA VAL A 152 -10.04 4.48 13.33
C VAL A 152 -8.83 4.33 12.41
N VAL A 153 -7.65 4.20 13.00
CA VAL A 153 -6.39 3.96 12.30
C VAL A 153 -5.98 2.51 12.54
N TYR A 154 -5.74 1.79 11.46
CA TYR A 154 -5.21 0.43 11.47
C TYR A 154 -3.77 0.45 10.97
N ALA A 155 -2.91 -0.33 11.59
CA ALA A 155 -1.61 -0.68 11.03
C ALA A 155 -1.73 -2.02 10.31
N VAL A 156 -1.14 -2.09 9.11
CA VAL A 156 -1.03 -3.32 8.34
C VAL A 156 -0.03 -4.24 9.02
N ASP A 157 -0.45 -5.48 9.28
CA ASP A 157 0.40 -6.54 9.83
C ASP A 157 1.16 -7.27 8.72
N ARG A 158 0.45 -7.60 7.64
CA ARG A 158 0.99 -8.31 6.47
C ARG A 158 0.03 -8.25 5.29
N VAL A 159 0.55 -8.62 4.13
CA VAL A 159 -0.21 -8.87 2.91
C VAL A 159 0.05 -10.31 2.47
N ASP A 160 -1.02 -11.07 2.27
CA ASP A 160 -0.96 -12.43 1.75
C ASP A 160 -1.54 -12.44 0.33
N GLU A 161 -0.84 -13.06 -0.61
CA GLU A 161 -1.38 -13.43 -1.94
C GLU A 161 -1.59 -14.93 -1.95
N VAL A 162 -2.83 -15.36 -2.15
CA VAL A 162 -3.25 -16.76 -1.96
C VAL A 162 -4.09 -17.23 -3.13
N ASP A 163 -3.86 -18.46 -3.55
CA ASP A 163 -4.73 -19.16 -4.49
C ASP A 163 -6.17 -19.16 -3.97
N LYS A 164 -7.14 -18.90 -4.86
CA LYS A 164 -8.57 -18.83 -4.52
C LYS A 164 -9.10 -20.13 -3.91
N ASP A 165 -8.56 -21.28 -4.26
CA ASP A 165 -8.93 -22.56 -3.69
C ASP A 165 -8.33 -22.77 -2.29
N ALA A 166 -7.34 -21.95 -1.91
CA ALA A 166 -6.69 -21.95 -0.60
C ALA A 166 -7.07 -20.74 0.27
N PHE A 167 -8.12 -20.00 -0.10
CA PHE A 167 -8.55 -18.79 0.61
C PHE A 167 -8.72 -19.03 2.13
N PRO A 168 -8.03 -18.29 3.01
CA PRO A 168 -7.98 -18.56 4.44
C PRO A 168 -9.23 -18.05 5.17
N THR A 169 -10.40 -18.63 4.88
CA THR A 169 -11.73 -18.20 5.38
C THR A 169 -11.75 -17.94 6.89
N ALA A 170 -11.13 -18.83 7.69
CA ALA A 170 -11.11 -18.69 9.15
C ALA A 170 -10.29 -17.48 9.63
N GLN A 171 -9.24 -17.09 8.93
CA GLN A 171 -8.42 -15.92 9.29
C GLN A 171 -9.04 -14.60 8.82
N VAL A 172 -9.82 -14.67 7.73
CA VAL A 172 -10.49 -13.50 7.15
C VAL A 172 -11.79 -13.18 7.88
N TYR A 173 -12.63 -14.18 8.14
CA TYR A 173 -13.98 -13.97 8.68
C TYR A 173 -14.14 -14.46 10.13
N GLY A 174 -13.15 -15.18 10.67
CA GLY A 174 -13.23 -15.71 12.03
C GLY A 174 -13.16 -14.62 13.10
N PRO A 175 -13.65 -14.91 14.32
CA PRO A 175 -13.64 -13.96 15.41
C PRO A 175 -12.22 -13.65 15.89
N THR A 176 -12.01 -12.40 16.32
CA THR A 176 -10.73 -11.92 16.87
C THR A 176 -10.97 -11.22 18.22
N VAL A 177 -9.91 -11.01 18.99
CA VAL A 177 -10.01 -10.40 20.34
C VAL A 177 -10.12 -8.88 20.26
N GLY A 178 -9.38 -8.27 19.32
CA GLY A 178 -9.32 -6.82 19.08
C GLY A 178 -10.15 -6.38 17.89
N ALA A 179 -10.05 -5.08 17.56
CA ALA A 179 -10.57 -4.53 16.33
C ALA A 179 -9.55 -4.76 15.21
N GLU A 180 -9.91 -5.55 14.20
CA GLU A 180 -9.04 -5.95 13.12
C GLU A 180 -9.61 -5.56 11.75
N LEU A 181 -8.76 -5.55 10.73
CA LEU A 181 -9.09 -5.16 9.37
C LEU A 181 -8.69 -6.25 8.39
N ARG A 182 -9.55 -6.51 7.40
CA ARG A 182 -9.22 -7.26 6.19
C ARG A 182 -9.59 -6.44 4.96
N LEU A 183 -8.65 -6.28 4.03
CA LEU A 183 -8.93 -5.72 2.71
C LEU A 183 -8.66 -6.81 1.67
N ILE A 184 -9.57 -7.00 0.73
CA ILE A 184 -9.54 -8.11 -0.23
C ILE A 184 -9.69 -7.58 -1.65
N THR A 185 -8.84 -8.03 -2.55
CA THR A 185 -8.99 -7.85 -3.99
C THR A 185 -8.53 -9.11 -4.72
N CYS A 186 -8.81 -9.21 -6.02
CA CYS A 186 -8.21 -10.26 -6.85
C CYS A 186 -6.73 -9.98 -7.14
N GLY A 187 -5.92 -11.03 -7.23
CA GLY A 187 -4.48 -10.98 -7.52
C GLY A 187 -4.03 -12.08 -8.49
N GLY A 188 -2.73 -12.29 -8.62
CA GLY A 188 -2.18 -13.34 -9.47
C GLY A 188 -2.37 -13.09 -10.98
N ALA A 189 -2.10 -14.13 -11.77
CA ALA A 189 -2.31 -14.06 -13.21
C ALA A 189 -3.80 -14.04 -13.56
N PHE A 190 -4.14 -13.38 -14.66
CA PHE A 190 -5.49 -13.44 -15.21
C PHE A 190 -5.63 -14.64 -16.13
N ASP A 191 -6.47 -15.60 -15.75
CA ASP A 191 -6.87 -16.71 -16.61
C ASP A 191 -7.97 -16.21 -17.57
N SER A 192 -7.63 -16.18 -18.87
CA SER A 192 -8.54 -15.73 -19.93
C SER A 192 -9.64 -16.73 -20.27
N ASP A 193 -9.45 -18.02 -19.99
CA ASP A 193 -10.39 -19.09 -20.32
C ASP A 193 -11.60 -19.05 -19.39
N VAL A 194 -11.36 -18.85 -18.09
CA VAL A 194 -12.44 -18.68 -17.08
C VAL A 194 -12.73 -17.22 -16.73
N ARG A 195 -11.96 -16.28 -17.30
CA ARG A 195 -12.06 -14.82 -17.08
C ARG A 195 -11.99 -14.44 -15.61
N SER A 196 -11.06 -15.06 -14.88
CA SER A 196 -10.83 -14.81 -13.47
C SER A 196 -9.34 -14.68 -13.20
N TYR A 197 -9.01 -13.86 -12.23
CA TYR A 197 -7.74 -13.92 -11.54
C TYR A 197 -7.57 -15.26 -10.80
N GLU A 198 -6.35 -15.77 -10.70
CA GLU A 198 -6.04 -17.03 -10.01
C GLU A 198 -6.03 -16.85 -8.49
N ASP A 199 -5.57 -15.70 -8.01
CA ASP A 199 -5.33 -15.45 -6.59
C ASP A 199 -6.26 -14.37 -6.01
N ASP A 200 -6.28 -14.28 -4.68
CA ASP A 200 -6.75 -13.14 -3.92
C ASP A 200 -5.59 -12.51 -3.14
N VAL A 201 -5.56 -11.18 -3.10
CA VAL A 201 -4.67 -10.40 -2.24
C VAL A 201 -5.44 -9.98 -1.00
N ILE A 202 -4.89 -10.28 0.17
CA ILE A 202 -5.52 -10.06 1.46
C ILE A 202 -4.57 -9.26 2.36
N VAL A 203 -4.97 -8.06 2.71
CA VAL A 203 -4.28 -7.25 3.72
C VAL A 203 -4.87 -7.57 5.08
N PHE A 204 -4.00 -7.88 6.05
CA PHE A 204 -4.35 -8.06 7.45
C PHE A 204 -3.85 -6.86 8.24
N GLY A 205 -4.65 -6.35 9.17
CA GLY A 205 -4.23 -5.30 10.08
C GLY A 205 -5.01 -5.29 11.39
N HIS A 206 -4.51 -4.50 12.34
CA HIS A 206 -5.13 -4.27 13.64
C HIS A 206 -5.25 -2.78 13.93
N ALA A 207 -6.29 -2.40 14.66
CA ALA A 207 -6.49 -1.01 15.05
C ALA A 207 -5.41 -0.60 16.07
N VAL A 208 -4.74 0.52 15.78
CA VAL A 208 -3.69 1.10 16.64
C VAL A 208 -4.16 2.36 17.35
N GLU A 209 -5.14 3.06 16.80
CA GLU A 209 -5.68 4.29 17.37
C GLU A 209 -7.15 4.50 16.95
N ALA A 210 -7.94 5.13 17.82
CA ALA A 210 -9.21 5.72 17.45
C ALA A 210 -9.33 7.11 18.08
N TYR A 211 -9.89 8.09 17.35
CA TYR A 211 -9.97 9.46 17.82
C TYR A 211 -11.15 10.24 17.23
N ARG A 212 -11.55 11.33 17.89
CA ARG A 212 -12.39 12.40 17.32
C ARG A 212 -11.54 13.64 17.09
N ALA A 213 -11.68 14.25 15.92
CA ALA A 213 -11.14 15.58 15.62
C ALA A 213 -12.07 16.68 16.17
#